data_AF-A0A6B2SI68-F1
#
_entry.id   AF-A0A6B2SI68-F1
#
_cell.length_a   1.000
_cell.length_b   1.000
_cell.length_c   1.000
_cell.angle_alpha   90.00
_cell.angle_beta   90.00
_cell.angle_gamma   90.00
#
_symmetry.space_group_name_H-M   'P 1'
#
loop_
_entity.id
_entity.type
_entity.pdbx_description
1 polymer ?
#
loop_
_entity_poly.entity_id
_entity_poly.type
_entity_poly.pdbx_seq_one_letter_code
_entity_poly.pdbx_strand_id
1 'polypeptide(L)'
;MSDSPAHEADRHRQAWVLKAGQWSLVRDPVAGQETKFRGYEEAVKAAGYTVWTGAGEVYTVPLTLTVWSRSEEPSFLFDMEGAVQTQTVYAATLPDALTLLNQLAPTLQALAVTDQIAGAEPENMSILADVLDKLHDRRRGKDGRLIQK
;
A
#
# COMPACT_ATOMS: atom_id res chain seq x y z
N MET A 1 -30.45 -15.69 -27.79
CA MET A 1 -29.21 -14.94 -28.07
C MET A 1 -29.39 -13.57 -27.45
N SER A 2 -28.88 -13.39 -26.23
CA SER A 2 -28.92 -12.10 -25.54
C SER A 2 -27.48 -11.60 -25.45
N ASP A 3 -27.16 -10.62 -26.30
CA ASP A 3 -25.93 -9.84 -26.20
C ASP A 3 -25.93 -9.13 -24.84
N SER A 4 -25.01 -9.54 -23.98
CA SER A 4 -24.77 -8.89 -22.69
C SER A 4 -23.94 -7.62 -22.93
N PRO A 5 -24.33 -6.44 -22.41
CA PRO A 5 -23.59 -5.20 -22.60
C PRO A 5 -22.43 -5.11 -21.59
N ALA A 6 -21.62 -6.17 -21.48
CA ALA A 6 -20.46 -6.22 -20.58
C ALA A 6 -19.19 -5.61 -21.22
N HIS A 7 -19.24 -5.25 -22.51
CA HIS A 7 -18.05 -4.86 -23.27
C HIS A 7 -17.74 -3.36 -23.31
N GLU A 8 -18.56 -2.50 -22.71
CA GLU A 8 -18.39 -1.04 -22.80
C GLU A 8 -17.95 -0.37 -21.49
N ALA A 9 -18.18 -1.00 -20.33
CA ALA A 9 -17.84 -0.43 -19.03
C ALA A 9 -16.32 -0.37 -18.74
N ASP A 10 -15.51 -1.17 -19.44
CA ASP A 10 -14.09 -1.37 -19.12
C ASP A 10 -13.12 -0.47 -19.91
N ARG A 11 -13.57 0.17 -21.00
CA ARG A 11 -12.67 0.97 -21.86
C ARG A 11 -12.28 2.33 -21.28
N HIS A 12 -12.97 2.77 -20.22
CA HIS A 12 -12.93 4.14 -19.70
C HIS A 12 -12.77 4.21 -18.17
N ARG A 13 -12.18 3.20 -17.53
CA ARG A 13 -11.89 3.30 -16.09
C ARG A 13 -10.97 4.50 -15.87
N GLN A 14 -11.42 5.44 -15.04
CA GLN A 14 -10.66 6.62 -14.66
C GLN A 14 -9.98 6.37 -13.33
N ALA A 15 -8.78 6.90 -13.19
CA ALA A 15 -8.02 6.85 -11.95
C ALA A 15 -7.54 8.25 -11.57
N TRP A 16 -7.39 8.47 -10.26
CA TRP A 16 -6.84 9.71 -9.74
C TRP A 16 -5.33 9.75 -9.92
N VAL A 17 -4.83 10.87 -10.41
CA VAL A 17 -3.40 11.18 -10.48
C VAL A 17 -3.11 12.49 -9.76
N LEU A 18 -2.06 12.51 -8.96
CA LEU A 18 -1.44 13.74 -8.49
C LEU A 18 -0.44 14.23 -9.53
N LYS A 19 -0.64 15.45 -10.04
CA LYS A 19 0.25 16.10 -11.01
C LYS A 19 0.48 17.54 -10.60
N ALA A 20 1.74 17.91 -10.41
CA ALA A 20 2.12 19.24 -9.94
C ALA A 20 1.36 19.66 -8.66
N GLY A 21 1.19 18.72 -7.73
CA GLY A 21 0.46 18.95 -6.48
C GLY A 21 -1.06 19.09 -6.60
N GLN A 22 -1.64 18.84 -7.78
CA GLN A 22 -3.10 18.88 -8.00
C GLN A 22 -3.65 17.51 -8.39
N TRP A 23 -4.81 17.17 -7.86
CA TRP A 23 -5.53 15.95 -8.20
C TRP A 23 -6.32 16.12 -9.50
N SER A 24 -6.18 15.16 -10.40
CA SER A 24 -6.95 15.10 -11.64
C SER A 24 -7.29 13.65 -12.00
N LEU A 25 -8.27 13.48 -12.88
CA LEU A 25 -8.64 12.17 -13.40
C LEU A 25 -7.90 11.91 -14.71
N VAL A 26 -7.29 10.74 -14.81
CA VAL A 26 -6.69 10.23 -16.04
C VAL A 26 -7.31 8.90 -16.42
N ARG A 27 -7.14 8.51 -17.67
CA ARG A 27 -7.43 7.15 -18.09
C ARG A 27 -6.49 6.22 -17.32
N ASP A 28 -7.05 5.21 -16.68
CA ASP A 28 -6.29 4.22 -15.96
C ASP A 28 -5.33 3.47 -16.91
N PRO A 29 -4.00 3.59 -16.72
CA PRO A 29 -3.00 2.90 -17.55
C PRO A 29 -3.08 1.37 -17.47
N VAL A 30 -3.65 0.82 -16.40
CA VAL A 30 -3.67 -0.64 -16.13
C VAL A 30 -4.99 -1.28 -16.60
N ALA A 31 -6.09 -0.53 -16.65
CA ALA A 31 -7.42 -1.05 -17.01
C ALA A 31 -7.48 -1.78 -18.37
N GLY A 32 -6.67 -1.37 -19.35
CA GLY A 32 -6.58 -2.04 -20.65
C GLY A 32 -5.89 -3.41 -20.64
N GLN A 33 -5.23 -3.76 -19.52
CA GLN A 33 -4.45 -4.99 -19.34
C GLN A 33 -5.15 -5.99 -18.41
N GLU A 34 -6.00 -5.54 -17.47
CA GLU A 34 -6.73 -6.42 -16.54
C GLU A 34 -7.61 -7.45 -17.26
N THR A 35 -8.14 -7.12 -18.43
CA THR A 35 -8.94 -8.05 -19.25
C THR A 35 -8.11 -9.09 -20.00
N LYS A 36 -6.78 -8.90 -20.09
CA LYS A 36 -5.85 -9.78 -20.81
C LYS A 36 -5.06 -10.71 -19.90
N PHE A 37 -4.87 -10.33 -18.65
CA PHE A 37 -4.06 -11.07 -17.67
C PHE A 37 -4.92 -11.58 -16.51
N ARG A 38 -4.58 -12.74 -15.95
CA ARG A 38 -5.34 -13.33 -14.84
C ARG A 38 -5.00 -12.67 -13.49
N GLY A 39 -3.85 -12.01 -13.38
CA GLY A 39 -3.41 -11.33 -12.15
C GLY A 39 -3.24 -9.83 -12.31
N TYR A 40 -3.66 -9.06 -11.30
CA TYR A 40 -3.47 -7.61 -11.26
C TYR A 40 -2.00 -7.21 -11.38
N GLU A 41 -1.11 -7.92 -10.69
CA GLU A 41 0.34 -7.69 -10.78
C GLU A 41 0.90 -7.87 -12.20
N GLU A 42 0.39 -8.86 -12.95
CA GLU A 42 0.77 -9.08 -14.34
C GLU A 42 0.28 -7.94 -15.24
N ALA A 43 -0.94 -7.44 -14.99
CA ALA A 43 -1.50 -6.30 -15.70
C ALA A 43 -0.69 -5.02 -15.45
N VAL A 44 -0.25 -4.79 -14.20
CA VAL A 44 0.63 -3.66 -13.82
C VAL A 44 1.98 -3.76 -14.55
N LYS A 45 2.62 -4.93 -14.54
CA LYS A 45 3.88 -5.17 -15.27
C LYS A 45 3.71 -4.99 -16.78
N ALA A 46 2.61 -5.48 -17.36
CA ALA A 46 2.31 -5.31 -18.78
C ALA A 46 2.06 -3.84 -19.17
N ALA A 47 1.63 -3.00 -18.23
CA ALA A 47 1.53 -1.55 -18.40
C ALA A 47 2.88 -0.81 -18.26
N GLY A 48 3.99 -1.55 -18.15
CA GLY A 48 5.36 -1.05 -18.12
C GLY A 48 5.89 -0.72 -16.73
N TYR A 49 5.15 -1.05 -15.68
CA TYR A 49 5.54 -0.75 -14.31
C TYR A 49 6.44 -1.83 -13.69
N THR A 50 7.38 -1.39 -12.87
CA THR A 50 8.23 -2.24 -12.02
C THR A 50 8.17 -1.76 -10.57
N VAL A 51 8.27 -2.70 -9.61
CA VAL A 51 8.27 -2.35 -8.18
C VAL A 51 9.38 -1.35 -7.89
N TRP A 52 9.03 -0.24 -7.25
CA TRP A 52 9.98 0.79 -6.83
C TRP A 52 10.25 0.72 -5.33
N THR A 53 9.19 0.68 -4.52
CA THR A 53 9.28 0.55 -3.06
C THR A 53 7.95 0.03 -2.49
N GLY A 54 7.92 -0.37 -1.23
CA GLY A 54 6.70 -0.80 -0.55
C GLY A 54 6.81 -0.69 0.97
N ALA A 55 5.67 -0.78 1.65
CA ALA A 55 5.56 -0.79 3.10
C ALA A 55 4.50 -1.80 3.54
N GLY A 56 4.81 -2.57 4.58
CA GLY A 56 3.96 -3.65 5.07
C GLY A 56 4.25 -4.99 4.41
N GLU A 57 4.01 -6.07 5.14
CA GLU A 57 3.99 -7.43 4.60
C GLU A 57 2.54 -7.90 4.48
N VAL A 58 2.20 -8.48 3.33
CA VAL A 58 0.84 -8.97 3.05
C VAL A 58 0.45 -9.99 4.13
N TYR A 59 -0.78 -9.87 4.66
CA TYR A 59 -1.36 -10.73 5.70
C TYR A 59 -0.82 -10.56 7.13
N THR A 60 0.19 -9.73 7.34
CA THR A 60 0.66 -9.38 8.69
C THR A 60 0.20 -7.99 9.12
N VAL A 61 0.05 -7.03 8.19
CA VAL A 61 -0.38 -5.66 8.52
C VAL A 61 -1.78 -5.32 7.96
N PRO A 62 -2.53 -4.40 8.59
CA PRO A 62 -3.87 -4.01 8.15
C PRO A 62 -3.90 -3.23 6.82
N LEU A 63 -2.74 -2.74 6.35
CA LEU A 63 -2.58 -2.04 5.08
C LEU A 63 -1.18 -2.27 4.52
N THR A 64 -1.10 -2.78 3.30
CA THR A 64 0.13 -2.87 2.51
C THR A 64 0.14 -1.76 1.46
N LEU A 65 1.29 -1.14 1.25
CA LEU A 65 1.53 -0.21 0.15
C LEU A 65 2.59 -0.81 -0.77
N THR A 66 2.26 -0.93 -2.05
CA THR A 66 3.26 -1.17 -3.10
C THR A 66 3.29 0.01 -4.05
N VAL A 67 4.46 0.61 -4.22
CA VAL A 67 4.67 1.68 -5.19
C VAL A 67 5.44 1.13 -6.37
N TRP A 68 4.87 1.30 -7.56
CA TRP A 68 5.45 0.92 -8.82
C TRP A 68 5.90 2.15 -9.60
N SER A 69 6.86 1.97 -10.50
CA SER A 69 7.38 3.03 -11.36
C SER A 69 7.54 2.59 -12.81
N ARG A 70 7.41 3.54 -13.74
CA ARG A 70 7.68 3.38 -15.18
C ARG A 70 8.21 4.69 -15.77
N SER A 71 8.68 4.63 -17.01
CA SER A 71 9.24 5.80 -17.71
C SER A 71 8.20 6.78 -18.26
N GLU A 72 6.96 6.34 -18.47
CA GLU A 72 5.88 7.12 -19.07
C GLU A 72 4.94 7.71 -18.01
N GLU A 73 4.39 8.91 -18.24
CA GLU A 73 3.39 9.46 -17.31
C GLU A 73 2.02 8.72 -17.38
N PRO A 74 1.32 8.53 -16.25
CA PRO A 74 1.82 8.74 -14.90
C PRO A 74 2.95 7.77 -14.57
N SER A 75 4.03 8.29 -13.99
CA SER A 75 5.28 7.54 -13.82
C SER A 75 5.23 6.62 -12.60
N PHE A 76 4.31 6.86 -11.66
CA PHE A 76 4.21 6.08 -10.42
C PHE A 76 2.77 5.64 -10.17
N LEU A 77 2.62 4.40 -9.69
CA LEU A 77 1.36 3.78 -9.28
C LEU A 77 1.49 3.39 -7.81
N PHE A 78 0.56 3.87 -6.98
CA PHE A 78 0.44 3.54 -5.57
C PHE A 78 -0.71 2.57 -5.41
N ASP A 79 -0.37 1.33 -5.07
CA ASP A 79 -1.32 0.27 -4.82
C ASP A 79 -1.42 0.05 -3.31
N MET A 80 -2.58 0.35 -2.74
CA MET A 80 -2.86 0.27 -1.31
C MET A 80 -3.84 -0.87 -1.09
N GLU A 81 -3.38 -1.94 -0.45
CA GLU A 81 -4.15 -3.14 -0.21
C GLU A 81 -4.46 -3.28 1.28
N GLY A 82 -5.73 -3.16 1.64
CA GLY A 82 -6.22 -3.41 2.99
C GLY A 82 -7.06 -4.68 3.07
N ALA A 83 -7.49 -5.05 4.29
CA ALA A 83 -8.24 -6.30 4.52
C ALA A 83 -9.56 -6.44 3.74
N VAL A 84 -10.17 -5.33 3.32
CA VAL A 84 -11.50 -5.30 2.68
C VAL A 84 -11.47 -4.64 1.30
N GLN A 85 -10.52 -3.76 1.04
CA GLN A 85 -10.49 -2.96 -0.19
C GLN A 85 -9.06 -2.73 -0.66
N THR A 86 -8.92 -2.69 -1.99
CA THR A 86 -7.71 -2.26 -2.68
C THR A 86 -8.00 -0.91 -3.34
N GLN A 87 -7.06 0.03 -3.22
CA GLN A 87 -7.19 1.35 -3.81
C GLN A 87 -5.92 1.71 -4.57
N THR A 88 -6.11 2.16 -5.81
CA THR A 88 -5.02 2.56 -6.69
C THR A 88 -5.08 4.07 -6.95
N VAL A 89 -3.96 4.76 -6.76
CA VAL A 89 -3.77 6.16 -7.18
C VAL A 89 -2.45 6.33 -7.90
N TYR A 90 -2.32 7.38 -8.69
CA TYR A 90 -1.15 7.62 -9.51
C TYR A 90 -0.43 8.91 -9.11
N ALA A 91 0.86 8.98 -9.40
CA ALA A 91 1.62 10.23 -9.42
C ALA A 91 2.24 10.42 -10.80
N ALA A 92 2.13 11.63 -11.34
CA ALA A 92 2.63 11.94 -12.66
C ALA A 92 4.16 11.85 -12.71
N THR A 93 4.82 12.42 -11.70
CA THR A 93 6.29 12.56 -11.63
C THR A 93 6.84 12.10 -10.28
N LEU A 94 8.17 11.98 -10.16
CA LEU A 94 8.83 11.63 -8.90
C LEU A 94 8.53 12.64 -7.76
N PRO A 95 8.60 13.97 -7.98
CA PRO A 95 8.16 14.94 -6.98
C PRO A 95 6.72 14.75 -6.48
N ASP A 96 5.80 14.41 -7.39
CA ASP A 96 4.41 14.10 -7.01
C ASP A 96 4.35 12.81 -6.18
N ALA A 97 5.11 11.78 -6.54
CA ALA A 97 5.17 10.52 -5.80
C ALA A 97 5.74 10.72 -4.38
N LEU A 98 6.81 11.51 -4.23
CA LEU A 98 7.35 11.86 -2.91
C LEU A 98 6.36 12.68 -2.08
N THR A 99 5.57 13.55 -2.74
CA THR A 99 4.50 14.30 -2.07
C THR A 99 3.41 13.37 -1.55
N LEU A 100 2.97 12.39 -2.35
CA LEU A 100 2.01 11.37 -1.90
C LEU A 100 2.57 10.52 -0.75
N LEU A 101 3.82 10.07 -0.85
CA LEU A 101 4.47 9.32 0.24
C LEU A 101 4.49 10.12 1.54
N ASN A 102 4.82 11.41 1.49
CA ASN A 102 4.81 12.27 2.67
C ASN A 102 3.41 12.45 3.27
N GLN A 103 2.38 12.50 2.42
CA GLN A 103 0.98 12.58 2.88
C GLN A 103 0.49 11.26 3.50
N LEU A 104 0.95 10.12 2.99
CA LEU A 104 0.55 8.79 3.46
C LEU A 104 1.39 8.29 4.66
N ALA A 105 2.61 8.80 4.84
CA ALA A 105 3.55 8.34 5.86
C ALA A 105 2.95 8.30 7.28
N PRO A 106 2.23 9.32 7.79
CA PRO A 106 1.64 9.26 9.13
C PRO A 106 0.62 8.13 9.27
N THR A 107 -0.19 7.88 8.25
CA THR A 107 -1.18 6.80 8.23
C THR A 107 -0.51 5.44 8.25
N LEU A 108 0.51 5.24 7.41
CA LEU A 108 1.28 3.99 7.37
C LEU A 108 1.98 3.72 8.71
N GLN A 109 2.55 4.76 9.34
CA GLN A 109 3.16 4.65 10.66
C GLN A 109 2.14 4.30 11.75
N ALA A 110 0.98 4.96 11.77
CA ALA A 110 -0.08 4.68 12.74
C ALA A 110 -0.59 3.23 12.62
N LEU A 111 -0.72 2.73 11.38
CA LEU A 111 -1.14 1.36 11.11
C LEU A 111 -0.08 0.34 11.52
N ALA A 112 1.20 0.61 11.27
CA ALA A 112 2.29 -0.24 11.74
C ALA A 112 2.35 -0.35 13.28
N VAL A 113 2.10 0.76 14.00
CA VAL A 113 2.02 0.74 15.47
C VAL A 113 0.80 -0.03 15.95
N THR A 114 -0.35 0.15 15.30
CA THR A 114 -1.59 -0.57 15.65
C THR A 114 -1.42 -2.07 15.47
N ASP A 115 -0.73 -2.48 14.43
CA ASP A 115 -0.42 -3.89 14.18
C ASP A 115 0.49 -4.50 15.25
N GLN A 116 1.54 -3.78 15.64
CA GLN A 116 2.43 -4.20 16.73
C GLN A 116 1.68 -4.35 18.07
N ILE A 117 0.69 -3.50 18.33
CA ILE A 117 -0.20 -3.60 19.49
C ILE A 117 -1.10 -4.84 19.38
N ALA A 118 -1.69 -5.11 18.21
CA ALA A 118 -2.55 -6.26 17.99
C ALA A 118 -1.81 -7.60 18.09
N GLY A 119 -0.56 -7.65 17.62
CA GLY A 119 0.33 -8.81 17.70
C GLY A 119 1.11 -8.95 19.02
N ALA A 120 0.85 -8.10 20.03
CA ALA A 120 1.43 -8.26 21.36
C ALA A 120 0.66 -9.34 22.14
N GLU A 121 1.35 -10.39 22.56
CA GLU A 121 0.73 -11.46 23.34
C GLU A 121 0.31 -10.96 24.73
N PRO A 122 -0.93 -11.23 25.16
CA PRO A 122 -1.47 -10.72 26.43
C PRO A 122 -0.86 -11.37 27.69
N GLU A 123 0.05 -12.34 27.57
CA GLU A 123 0.67 -13.00 28.72
C GLU A 123 1.64 -12.10 29.49
N ASN A 124 2.08 -10.99 28.89
CA ASN A 124 2.87 -9.97 29.57
C ASN A 124 1.97 -8.84 30.08
N MET A 125 2.12 -8.49 31.36
CA MET A 125 1.23 -7.60 32.14
C MET A 125 1.04 -6.16 31.60
N SER A 126 1.52 -5.81 30.40
CA SER A 126 1.14 -4.58 29.69
C SER A 126 1.52 -4.65 28.21
N ILE A 127 0.51 -4.70 27.33
CA ILE A 127 0.65 -4.62 25.86
C ILE A 127 1.49 -3.40 25.44
N LEU A 128 1.34 -2.26 26.12
CA LEU A 128 2.12 -1.05 25.86
C LEU A 128 3.59 -1.19 26.25
N ALA A 129 3.91 -1.90 27.33
CA ALA A 129 5.30 -2.13 27.72
C ALA A 129 6.03 -3.02 26.72
N ASP A 130 5.35 -4.04 26.20
CA ASP A 130 5.89 -4.95 25.19
C ASP A 130 6.14 -4.26 23.85
N VAL A 131 5.23 -3.38 23.41
CA VAL A 131 5.40 -2.58 22.20
C VAL A 131 6.57 -1.61 22.35
N LEU A 132 6.67 -0.92 23.50
CA LEU A 132 7.80 -0.03 23.78
C LEU A 132 9.13 -0.79 23.83
N ASP A 133 9.15 -2.00 24.38
CA ASP A 133 10.38 -2.78 24.46
C ASP A 133 10.79 -3.35 23.10
N LYS A 134 9.85 -3.79 22.24
CA LYS A 134 10.15 -4.14 20.84
C LYS A 134 10.68 -2.94 20.05
N LEU A 135 10.08 -1.76 20.19
CA LEU A 135 10.52 -0.53 19.51
C LEU A 135 11.93 -0.08 19.91
N HIS A 136 12.35 -0.42 21.12
CA HIS A 136 13.65 -0.03 21.67
C HIS A 136 14.63 -1.21 21.81
N ASP A 137 14.34 -2.35 21.20
CA ASP A 137 15.11 -3.61 21.27
C ASP A 137 15.49 -4.02 22.72
N ARG A 138 14.54 -3.86 23.65
CA ARG A 138 14.67 -4.24 25.06
C ARG A 138 14.00 -5.59 25.30
N ARG A 139 14.56 -6.39 26.21
CA ARG A 139 13.96 -7.67 26.64
C ARG A 139 13.61 -7.64 28.11
N ARG A 140 12.47 -8.24 28.48
CA ARG A 140 12.10 -8.49 29.88
C ARG A 140 12.30 -9.95 30.26
N GLY A 141 12.71 -10.18 31.51
CA GLY A 141 12.73 -11.49 32.14
C GLY A 141 11.31 -11.95 32.48
N LYS A 142 11.18 -13.23 32.86
CA LYS A 142 9.91 -13.84 33.28
C LYS A 142 9.27 -13.18 34.51
N ASP A 143 10.02 -12.33 35.21
CA ASP A 143 9.61 -11.52 36.36
C ASP A 143 9.14 -10.10 35.95
N GLY A 144 9.12 -9.77 34.65
CA GLY A 144 8.72 -8.46 34.13
C GLY A 144 9.82 -7.38 34.24
N ARG A 145 11.03 -7.71 34.70
CA ARG A 145 12.16 -6.77 34.79
C ARG A 145 12.94 -6.72 33.48
N LEU A 146 13.43 -5.55 33.11
CA LEU A 146 14.31 -5.37 31.95
C LEU A 146 15.62 -6.12 32.17
N ILE A 147 16.00 -6.97 31.20
CA ILE A 147 17.30 -7.63 31.16
C ILE A 147 18.27 -6.62 30.53
N GLN A 148 19.10 -5.98 31.33
CA GLN A 148 20.25 -5.24 30.81
C GLN A 148 21.26 -6.23 30.22
N LYS A 149 21.77 -5.92 29.02
CA LYS A 149 22.97 -6.56 28.48
C LYS A 149 24.16 -6.26 29.38
#